data_AF-A0A5C5X1M3-F1
#
_entry.id   AF-A0A5C5X1M3-F1
#
_cell.length_a   1.000
_cell.length_b   1.000
_cell.length_c   1.000
_cell.angle_alpha   90.00
_cell.angle_beta   90.00
_cell.angle_gamma   90.00
#
_symmetry.space_group_name_H-M   'P 1'
#
loop_
_entity.id
_entity.type
_entity.pdbx_description
1 polymer ?
#
loop_
_entity_poly.entity_id
_entity_poly.type
_entity_poly.pdbx_seq_one_letter_code
_entity_poly.pdbx_strand_id
1 'polypeptide(L)'
;MKQFVMAWCCLLASATTAPAQNFQIDINQFDSWIFSGMGDAKLAREKLADRAEMEIDRIGFSTSLLDSQIAKLRFAAKGDIKRFYDDVEEAHRQFHTMQEAGKIGQENINDVYQLASPLAQRLNAGIFDEESLLKKVARVCVVGEQAERLRARQKRQIKLQSDAAITLFVATLGRRLPMTQVQRETLMEIAMTNITLPDPTHQYAQYLLMYELSELPQGKLKEIFDETQYQTLKKVYTQGLGMKANLKRMGMLDDE
;
A
#
# COMPACT_ATOMS: atom_id res chain seq x y z
N MET A 1 31.39 -41.61 -63.59
CA MET A 1 32.21 -40.48 -63.07
C MET A 1 32.07 -39.27 -63.98
N LYS A 2 31.14 -38.35 -63.69
CA LYS A 2 31.16 -36.95 -64.19
C LYS A 2 30.49 -36.05 -63.14
N GLN A 3 31.15 -34.92 -62.89
CA GLN A 3 31.04 -34.04 -61.72
C GLN A 3 29.77 -33.17 -61.75
N PHE A 4 29.10 -33.04 -60.62
CA PHE A 4 28.07 -32.03 -60.38
C PHE A 4 28.72 -30.84 -59.66
N VAL A 5 28.84 -29.72 -60.37
CA VAL A 5 29.30 -28.43 -59.83
C VAL A 5 28.12 -27.76 -59.16
N MET A 6 28.12 -27.70 -57.83
CA MET A 6 27.10 -27.01 -57.04
C MET A 6 27.52 -25.54 -56.90
N ALA A 7 26.82 -24.65 -57.62
CA ALA A 7 27.01 -23.21 -57.52
C ALA A 7 26.40 -22.69 -56.21
N TRP A 8 27.25 -22.23 -55.30
CA TRP A 8 26.86 -21.47 -54.11
C TRP A 8 26.57 -20.02 -54.50
N CYS A 9 25.29 -19.67 -54.65
CA CYS A 9 24.86 -18.28 -54.69
C CYS A 9 24.91 -17.68 -53.28
N CYS A 10 25.92 -16.86 -53.01
CA CYS A 10 25.95 -15.97 -51.85
C CYS A 10 24.88 -14.88 -52.02
N LEU A 11 23.71 -15.07 -51.40
CA LEU A 11 22.75 -14.00 -51.16
C LEU A 11 23.33 -13.08 -50.07
N LEU A 12 23.94 -11.97 -50.51
CA LEU A 12 24.25 -10.85 -49.63
C LEU A 12 22.93 -10.20 -49.19
N ALA A 13 22.43 -10.60 -48.03
CA ALA A 13 21.33 -9.91 -47.37
C ALA A 13 21.84 -8.54 -46.90
N SER A 14 21.46 -7.48 -47.60
CA SER A 14 21.66 -6.11 -47.16
C SER A 14 20.92 -5.91 -45.83
N ALA A 15 21.65 -5.83 -44.72
CA ALA A 15 21.09 -5.45 -43.44
C ALA A 15 20.66 -3.98 -43.51
N THR A 16 19.36 -3.74 -43.71
CA THR A 16 18.79 -2.41 -43.52
C THR A 16 18.82 -2.11 -42.02
N THR A 17 19.78 -1.30 -41.60
CA THR A 17 19.78 -0.69 -40.26
C THR A 17 18.52 0.16 -40.14
N ALA A 18 17.54 -0.31 -39.36
CA ALA A 18 16.37 0.48 -39.02
C ALA A 18 16.86 1.78 -38.35
N PRO A 19 16.34 2.95 -38.73
CA PRO A 19 16.72 4.20 -38.08
C PRO A 19 16.37 4.08 -36.60
N ALA A 20 17.35 4.34 -35.74
CA ALA A 20 17.13 4.44 -34.30
C ALA A 20 16.05 5.50 -34.07
N GLN A 21 14.88 5.06 -33.59
CA GLN A 21 13.81 5.97 -33.20
C GLN A 21 14.38 6.83 -32.07
N ASN A 22 14.49 8.15 -32.30
CA ASN A 22 14.93 9.09 -31.27
C ASN A 22 13.94 9.02 -30.11
N PHE A 23 14.30 8.24 -29.09
CA PHE A 23 13.53 8.11 -27.87
C PHE A 23 13.70 9.40 -27.06
N GLN A 24 12.70 10.27 -27.13
CA GLN A 24 12.65 11.50 -26.37
C GLN A 24 11.39 11.48 -25.50
N ILE A 25 11.58 11.56 -24.19
CA ILE A 25 10.48 11.70 -23.23
C ILE A 25 10.15 13.19 -23.15
N ASP A 26 8.88 13.52 -23.33
CA ASP A 26 8.36 14.86 -23.09
C ASP A 26 7.76 14.98 -21.68
N ILE A 27 7.37 16.19 -21.31
CA ILE A 27 6.78 16.45 -19.99
C ILE A 27 5.44 15.72 -19.79
N ASN A 28 4.67 15.49 -20.85
CA ASN A 28 3.39 14.78 -20.78
C ASN A 28 3.59 13.31 -20.43
N GLN A 29 4.62 12.69 -21.00
CA GLN A 29 5.02 11.33 -20.69
C GLN A 29 5.55 11.23 -19.26
N PHE A 30 6.32 12.22 -18.79
CA PHE A 30 6.74 12.31 -17.39
C PHE A 30 5.53 12.41 -16.43
N ASP A 31 4.57 13.29 -16.73
CA ASP A 31 3.32 13.43 -15.98
C ASP A 31 2.51 12.13 -15.96
N SER A 32 2.48 11.40 -17.06
CA SER A 32 1.79 10.10 -17.14
C SER A 32 2.33 9.08 -16.13
N TRP A 33 3.60 9.21 -15.73
CA TRP A 33 4.21 8.34 -14.70
C TRP A 33 3.78 8.75 -13.30
N ILE A 34 3.62 10.05 -13.04
CA ILE A 34 3.17 10.57 -11.75
C ILE A 34 1.68 10.32 -11.54
N PHE A 35 0.86 10.70 -12.52
CA PHE A 35 -0.61 10.74 -12.43
C PHE A 35 -1.30 9.50 -12.98
N SER A 36 -0.56 8.40 -13.21
CA SER A 36 -1.09 7.17 -13.82
C SER A 36 -2.42 6.74 -13.19
N GLY A 37 -3.46 6.58 -14.02
CA GLY A 37 -4.82 6.23 -13.58
C GLY A 37 -5.71 7.40 -13.12
N MET A 38 -5.15 8.60 -12.91
CA MET A 38 -5.93 9.81 -12.60
C MET A 38 -6.20 10.70 -13.81
N GLY A 39 -5.43 10.57 -14.88
CA GLY A 39 -5.53 11.39 -16.08
C GLY A 39 -4.42 12.43 -16.13
N ASP A 40 -4.70 13.62 -16.66
CA ASP A 40 -3.75 14.73 -16.64
C ASP A 40 -3.65 15.39 -15.24
N ALA A 41 -2.67 16.29 -15.10
CA ALA A 41 -2.43 17.00 -13.84
C ALA A 41 -3.65 17.82 -13.37
N LYS A 42 -4.48 18.34 -14.28
CA LYS A 42 -5.68 19.11 -13.93
C LYS A 42 -6.78 18.22 -13.39
N LEU A 43 -7.09 17.12 -14.09
CA LEU A 43 -8.07 16.14 -13.66
C LEU A 43 -7.65 15.45 -12.36
N ALA A 44 -6.35 15.18 -12.19
CA ALA A 44 -5.82 14.67 -10.93
C ALA A 44 -6.09 15.66 -9.77
N ARG A 45 -5.95 16.96 -10.00
CA ARG A 45 -6.21 18.00 -9.00
C ARG A 45 -7.69 18.05 -8.61
N GLU A 46 -8.57 17.97 -9.60
CA GLU A 46 -10.03 17.91 -9.38
C GLU A 46 -10.40 16.65 -8.58
N LYS A 47 -9.89 15.48 -8.97
CA LYS A 47 -10.10 14.22 -8.23
C LYS A 47 -9.57 14.26 -6.80
N LEU A 48 -8.44 14.94 -6.56
CA LEU A 48 -7.90 15.14 -5.22
C LEU A 48 -8.78 16.07 -4.38
N ALA A 49 -9.37 17.10 -4.99
CA ALA A 49 -10.36 17.95 -4.31
C ALA A 49 -11.63 17.17 -3.96
N ASP A 50 -12.14 16.35 -4.86
CA ASP A 50 -13.30 15.48 -4.59
C ASP A 50 -13.01 14.48 -3.46
N ARG A 51 -11.82 13.87 -3.47
CA ARG A 51 -11.36 12.99 -2.38
C ARG A 51 -11.28 13.72 -1.05
N ALA A 52 -10.83 14.98 -1.04
CA ALA A 52 -10.80 15.78 0.17
C ALA A 52 -12.21 16.00 0.72
N GLU A 53 -13.18 16.34 -0.12
CA GLU A 53 -14.58 16.49 0.31
C GLU A 53 -15.15 15.17 0.84
N MET A 54 -14.91 14.04 0.18
CA MET A 54 -15.32 12.72 0.68
C MET A 54 -14.72 12.40 2.06
N GLU A 55 -13.46 12.75 2.30
CA GLU A 55 -12.82 12.58 3.60
C GLU A 55 -13.43 13.48 4.68
N ILE A 56 -13.78 14.72 4.32
CA ILE A 56 -14.47 15.66 5.22
C ILE A 56 -15.87 15.15 5.56
N ASP A 57 -16.63 14.69 4.57
CA ASP A 57 -17.95 14.09 4.76
C ASP A 57 -17.87 12.86 5.66
N ARG A 58 -16.86 12.01 5.46
CA ARG A 58 -16.60 10.84 6.31
C ARG A 58 -16.38 11.23 7.77
N ILE A 59 -15.65 12.33 8.03
CA ILE A 59 -15.48 12.90 9.37
C ILE A 59 -16.82 13.46 9.87
N GLY A 60 -17.55 14.19 9.02
CA GLY A 60 -18.87 14.76 9.29
C GLY A 60 -19.91 13.76 9.74
N PHE A 61 -20.00 12.61 9.07
CA PHE A 61 -20.89 11.50 9.41
C PHE A 61 -20.67 10.95 10.82
N SER A 62 -19.49 11.14 11.39
CA SER A 62 -19.16 10.65 12.74
C SER A 62 -19.35 11.68 13.84
N THR A 63 -19.29 12.97 13.52
CA THR A 63 -19.12 14.02 14.54
C THR A 63 -20.03 15.24 14.40
N SER A 64 -20.89 15.34 13.37
CA SER A 64 -21.72 16.52 13.12
C SER A 64 -20.88 17.81 13.16
N LEU A 65 -20.13 18.05 12.09
CA LEU A 65 -19.24 19.20 12.00
C LEU A 65 -20.02 20.50 11.81
N LEU A 66 -19.58 21.57 12.46
CA LEU A 66 -20.01 22.94 12.21
C LEU A 66 -19.40 23.46 10.90
N ASP A 67 -20.06 24.44 10.26
CA ASP A 67 -19.56 25.08 9.04
C ASP A 67 -18.13 25.65 9.20
N SER A 68 -17.83 26.20 10.38
CA SER A 68 -16.50 26.72 10.72
C SER A 68 -15.44 25.62 10.83
N GLN A 69 -15.81 24.42 11.27
CA GLN A 69 -14.92 23.24 11.29
C GLN A 69 -14.71 22.72 9.86
N ILE A 70 -15.78 22.64 9.06
CA ILE A 70 -15.71 22.24 7.64
C ILE A 70 -14.78 23.19 6.86
N ALA A 71 -14.90 24.51 7.07
CA ALA A 71 -14.04 25.49 6.43
C ALA A 71 -12.55 25.29 6.78
N LYS A 72 -12.22 24.98 8.04
CA LYS A 72 -10.85 24.68 8.48
C LYS A 72 -10.32 23.40 7.84
N LEU A 73 -11.13 22.36 7.75
CA LEU A 73 -10.75 21.09 7.11
C LEU A 73 -10.49 21.28 5.62
N ARG A 74 -11.36 22.01 4.91
CA ARG A 74 -11.15 22.35 3.49
C ARG A 74 -9.86 23.14 3.28
N PHE A 75 -9.57 24.09 4.18
CA PHE A 75 -8.31 24.85 4.11
C PHE A 75 -7.09 23.95 4.30
N ALA A 76 -7.14 23.03 5.28
CA ALA A 76 -6.08 22.06 5.51
C ALA A 76 -5.87 21.13 4.29
N ALA A 77 -6.94 20.59 3.72
CA ALA A 77 -6.87 19.74 2.53
C ALA A 77 -6.30 20.48 1.31
N LYS A 78 -6.67 21.75 1.10
CA LYS A 78 -6.04 22.59 0.06
C LYS A 78 -4.54 22.73 0.30
N GLY A 79 -4.11 22.82 1.55
CA GLY A 79 -2.69 22.82 1.92
C GLY A 79 -1.98 21.53 1.53
N ASP A 80 -2.57 20.37 1.82
CA ASP A 80 -2.00 19.06 1.45
C ASP A 80 -1.89 18.89 -0.07
N ILE A 81 -2.94 19.26 -0.81
CA ILE A 81 -2.93 19.26 -2.28
C ILE A 81 -1.84 20.19 -2.79
N LYS A 82 -1.75 21.43 -2.27
CA LYS A 82 -0.72 22.39 -2.69
C LYS A 82 0.68 21.82 -2.46
N ARG A 83 0.96 21.26 -1.28
CA ARG A 83 2.28 20.68 -0.97
C ARG A 83 2.65 19.56 -1.94
N PHE A 84 1.72 18.68 -2.26
CA PHE A 84 1.96 17.64 -3.28
C PHE A 84 2.32 18.24 -4.64
N TYR A 85 1.57 19.25 -5.11
CA TYR A 85 1.89 19.91 -6.37
C TYR A 85 3.19 20.74 -6.32
N ASP A 86 3.55 21.31 -5.18
CA ASP A 86 4.86 21.99 -5.02
C ASP A 86 6.01 20.98 -5.25
N ASP A 87 5.85 19.74 -4.78
CA ASP A 87 6.81 18.65 -5.01
C ASP A 87 6.81 18.19 -6.48
N VAL A 88 5.66 18.16 -7.15
CA VAL A 88 5.55 17.87 -8.60
C VAL A 88 6.26 18.95 -9.42
N GLU A 89 6.04 20.21 -9.11
CA GLU A 89 6.67 21.34 -9.80
C GLU A 89 8.20 21.35 -9.60
N GLU A 90 8.68 20.92 -8.42
CA GLU A 90 10.11 20.70 -8.21
C GLU A 90 10.65 19.57 -9.09
N ALA A 91 9.93 18.45 -9.20
CA ALA A 91 10.31 17.37 -10.09
C ALA A 91 10.30 17.80 -11.57
N HIS A 92 9.35 18.65 -11.98
CA HIS A 92 9.34 19.26 -13.33
C HIS A 92 10.57 20.14 -13.59
N ARG A 93 10.98 20.97 -12.64
CA ARG A 93 12.21 21.78 -12.75
C ARG A 93 13.44 20.90 -12.94
N GLN A 94 13.54 19.81 -12.18
CA GLN A 94 14.64 18.85 -12.30
C GLN A 94 14.61 18.13 -13.65
N PHE A 95 13.43 17.70 -14.10
CA PHE A 95 13.23 17.13 -15.44
C PHE A 95 13.72 18.08 -16.54
N HIS A 96 13.29 19.36 -16.53
CA HIS A 96 13.72 20.34 -17.53
C HIS A 96 15.23 20.58 -17.49
N THR A 97 15.82 20.65 -16.31
CA THR A 97 17.29 20.77 -16.16
C THR A 97 18.02 19.58 -16.79
N MET A 98 17.51 18.36 -16.63
CA MET A 98 18.06 17.17 -17.28
C MET A 98 17.86 17.20 -18.81
N GLN A 99 16.73 17.72 -19.27
CA GLN A 99 16.41 17.86 -20.69
C GLN A 99 17.36 18.84 -21.38
N GLU A 100 17.55 20.03 -20.80
CA GLU A 100 18.45 21.06 -21.29
C GLU A 100 19.91 20.60 -21.29
N ALA A 101 20.30 19.78 -20.31
CA ALA A 101 21.62 19.15 -20.25
C ALA A 101 21.82 18.01 -21.27
N GLY A 102 20.82 17.68 -22.09
CA GLY A 102 20.87 16.56 -23.04
C GLY A 102 20.94 15.20 -22.36
N LYS A 103 20.55 15.11 -21.08
CA LYS A 103 20.63 13.87 -20.28
C LYS A 103 19.39 12.99 -20.42
N ILE A 104 18.31 13.47 -21.02
CA ILE A 104 17.11 12.64 -21.24
C ILE A 104 17.31 11.82 -22.51
N GLY A 105 17.78 10.59 -22.32
CA GLY A 105 17.95 9.59 -23.38
C GLY A 105 17.75 8.18 -22.81
N GLN A 106 17.82 7.18 -23.68
CA GLN A 106 17.57 5.78 -23.30
C GLN A 106 18.48 5.29 -22.15
N GLU A 107 19.69 5.82 -22.06
CA GLU A 107 20.67 5.46 -21.02
C GLU A 107 20.31 5.99 -19.62
N ASN A 108 19.60 7.12 -19.53
CA ASN A 108 19.29 7.80 -18.26
C ASN A 108 17.79 7.82 -17.94
N ILE A 109 16.99 7.01 -18.63
CA ILE A 109 15.54 6.92 -18.38
C ILE A 109 15.22 6.55 -16.93
N ASN A 110 16.08 5.73 -16.32
CA ASN A 110 15.93 5.31 -14.92
C ASN A 110 16.03 6.49 -13.96
N ASP A 111 16.89 7.47 -14.24
CA ASP A 111 17.05 8.66 -13.39
C ASP A 111 15.79 9.52 -13.45
N VAL A 112 15.22 9.69 -14.65
CA VAL A 112 13.95 10.40 -14.82
C VAL A 112 12.80 9.67 -14.11
N TYR A 113 12.75 8.34 -14.23
CA TYR A 113 11.75 7.53 -13.54
C TYR A 113 11.87 7.62 -12.00
N GLN A 114 13.09 7.70 -11.47
CA GLN A 114 13.34 7.88 -10.03
C GLN A 114 12.80 9.21 -9.49
N LEU A 115 12.68 10.25 -10.32
CA LEU A 115 12.02 11.51 -9.95
C LEU A 115 10.49 11.34 -9.82
N ALA A 116 9.86 10.63 -10.77
CA ALA A 116 8.42 10.45 -10.80
C ALA A 116 7.91 9.41 -9.77
N SER A 117 8.67 8.35 -9.54
CA SER A 117 8.22 7.17 -8.78
C SER A 117 7.74 7.49 -7.36
N PRO A 118 8.44 8.30 -6.54
CA PRO A 118 7.98 8.64 -5.19
C PRO A 118 6.67 9.43 -5.19
N LEU A 119 6.48 10.33 -6.16
CA LEU A 119 5.24 11.11 -6.30
C LEU A 119 4.06 10.21 -6.69
N ALA A 120 4.28 9.30 -7.65
CA ALA A 120 3.29 8.30 -8.03
C ALA A 120 2.91 7.39 -6.86
N GLN A 121 3.89 6.91 -6.09
CA GLN A 121 3.65 6.10 -4.89
C GLN A 121 2.83 6.85 -3.85
N ARG A 122 3.18 8.10 -3.55
CA ARG A 122 2.44 8.94 -2.61
C ARG A 122 1.02 9.23 -3.08
N LEU A 123 0.82 9.48 -4.38
CA LEU A 123 -0.50 9.70 -4.96
C LEU A 123 -1.39 8.44 -4.88
N ASN A 124 -0.80 7.27 -5.14
CA ASN A 124 -1.48 5.97 -5.08
C ASN A 124 -1.81 5.53 -3.65
N ALA A 125 -0.91 5.78 -2.69
CA ALA A 125 -1.18 5.58 -1.27
C ALA A 125 -2.28 6.52 -0.75
N GLY A 126 -2.44 7.68 -1.41
CA GLY A 126 -3.36 8.74 -1.02
C GLY A 126 -2.66 9.81 -0.20
N ILE A 127 -2.83 11.08 -0.58
CA ILE A 127 -2.13 12.21 0.04
C ILE A 127 -2.74 12.68 1.39
N PHE A 128 -3.86 12.08 1.80
CA PHE A 128 -4.60 12.42 3.02
C PHE A 128 -4.41 11.36 4.12
N ASP A 129 -3.17 10.92 4.30
CA ASP A 129 -2.76 9.97 5.34
C ASP A 129 -2.82 10.60 6.74
N GLU A 130 -2.48 9.83 7.78
CA GLU A 130 -2.48 10.27 9.17
C GLU A 130 -1.54 11.45 9.46
N GLU A 131 -0.56 11.72 8.60
CA GLU A 131 0.40 12.82 8.72
C GLU A 131 0.00 14.08 7.93
N SER A 132 -1.04 13.98 7.09
CA SER A 132 -1.63 15.11 6.36
C SER A 132 -2.15 16.21 7.28
N LEU A 133 -2.13 17.45 6.79
CA LEU A 133 -2.70 18.60 7.49
C LEU A 133 -4.20 18.38 7.74
N LEU A 134 -4.92 17.80 6.78
CA LEU A 134 -6.33 17.46 6.94
C LEU A 134 -6.57 16.58 8.18
N LYS A 135 -5.83 15.48 8.34
CA LYS A 135 -5.99 14.59 9.50
C LYS A 135 -5.56 15.26 10.81
N LYS A 136 -4.45 16.00 10.79
CA LYS A 136 -3.99 16.75 11.97
C LYS A 136 -5.00 17.81 12.42
N VAL A 137 -5.54 18.58 11.49
CA VAL A 137 -6.58 19.58 11.76
C VAL A 137 -7.87 18.91 12.20
N ALA A 138 -8.26 17.77 11.61
CA ALA A 138 -9.43 17.02 12.07
C ALA A 138 -9.32 16.60 13.53
N ARG A 139 -8.16 16.07 13.97
CA ARG A 139 -7.95 15.68 15.38
C ARG A 139 -8.08 16.84 16.35
N VAL A 140 -7.71 18.06 15.95
CA VAL A 140 -7.77 19.26 16.80
C VAL A 140 -9.12 19.97 16.70
N CYS A 141 -9.74 19.96 15.52
CA CYS A 141 -11.01 20.66 15.27
C CYS A 141 -12.21 19.90 15.85
N VAL A 142 -12.12 18.58 15.91
CA VAL A 142 -13.12 17.71 16.53
C VAL A 142 -12.86 17.76 18.04
N VAL A 143 -13.66 18.53 18.80
CA VAL A 143 -13.40 18.81 20.22
C VAL A 143 -14.30 17.99 21.15
N GLY A 144 -13.80 17.73 22.36
CA GLY A 144 -14.58 17.13 23.45
C GLY A 144 -15.17 15.78 23.08
N GLU A 145 -16.49 15.63 23.26
CA GLU A 145 -17.22 14.39 22.99
C GLU A 145 -17.10 13.91 21.54
N GLN A 146 -16.94 14.82 20.58
CA GLN A 146 -16.76 14.47 19.18
C GLN A 146 -15.45 13.69 18.96
N ALA A 147 -14.38 14.05 19.69
CA ALA A 147 -13.07 13.39 19.57
C ALA A 147 -13.12 11.96 20.09
N GLU A 148 -13.79 11.76 21.23
CA GLU A 148 -13.98 10.44 21.82
C GLU A 148 -14.84 9.54 20.91
N ARG A 149 -15.91 10.08 20.33
CA ARG A 149 -16.74 9.33 19.35
C ARG A 149 -15.92 8.90 18.12
N LEU A 150 -15.06 9.78 17.61
CA LEU A 150 -14.21 9.46 16.46
C LEU A 150 -13.18 8.38 16.80
N ARG A 151 -12.48 8.50 17.94
CA ARG A 151 -11.53 7.48 18.43
C ARG A 151 -12.19 6.13 18.67
N ALA A 152 -13.36 6.12 19.30
CA ALA A 152 -14.14 4.91 19.53
C ALA A 152 -14.55 4.23 18.21
N ARG A 153 -14.91 5.02 17.19
CA ARG A 153 -15.23 4.49 15.85
C ARG A 153 -14.00 3.92 15.16
N GLN A 154 -12.85 4.61 15.19
CA GLN A 154 -11.59 4.10 14.63
C GLN A 154 -11.20 2.78 15.29
N LYS A 155 -11.23 2.72 16.62
CA LYS A 155 -10.97 1.49 17.39
C LYS A 155 -11.94 0.37 17.00
N ARG A 156 -13.23 0.67 16.84
CA ARG A 156 -14.23 -0.30 16.38
C ARG A 156 -13.95 -0.78 14.95
N GLN A 157 -13.54 0.10 14.05
CA GLN A 157 -13.22 -0.26 12.67
C GLN A 157 -11.98 -1.17 12.60
N ILE A 158 -10.90 -0.81 13.30
CA ILE A 158 -9.69 -1.63 13.41
C ILE A 158 -10.03 -3.01 13.99
N LYS A 159 -10.89 -3.05 15.02
CA LYS A 159 -11.37 -4.31 15.59
C LYS A 159 -12.11 -5.16 14.55
N LEU A 160 -13.11 -4.61 13.86
CA LEU A 160 -13.88 -5.34 12.84
C LEU A 160 -12.98 -5.86 11.71
N GLN A 161 -12.02 -5.07 11.27
CA GLN A 161 -11.06 -5.48 10.25
C GLN A 161 -10.11 -6.57 10.76
N SER A 162 -9.67 -6.48 12.02
CA SER A 162 -8.87 -7.52 12.68
C SER A 162 -9.65 -8.83 12.78
N ASP A 163 -10.92 -8.78 13.23
CA ASP A 163 -11.81 -9.94 13.33
C ASP A 163 -12.01 -10.60 11.96
N ALA A 164 -12.18 -9.80 10.90
CA ALA A 164 -12.29 -10.31 9.53
C ALA A 164 -10.97 -10.96 9.05
N ALA A 165 -9.82 -10.33 9.33
CA ALA A 165 -8.51 -10.87 8.97
C ALA A 165 -8.23 -12.20 9.70
N ILE A 166 -8.56 -12.29 10.99
CA ILE A 166 -8.47 -13.52 11.79
C ILE A 166 -9.37 -14.61 11.21
N THR A 167 -10.63 -14.26 10.88
CA THR A 167 -11.60 -15.20 10.29
C THR A 167 -11.07 -15.79 8.98
N LEU A 168 -10.57 -14.93 8.09
CA LEU A 168 -9.99 -15.34 6.82
C LEU A 168 -8.74 -16.20 7.01
N PHE A 169 -7.89 -15.85 7.98
CA PHE A 169 -6.71 -16.61 8.32
C PHE A 169 -7.07 -18.01 8.80
N VAL A 170 -7.99 -18.14 9.76
CA VAL A 170 -8.45 -19.44 10.28
C VAL A 170 -9.09 -20.29 9.18
N ALA A 171 -9.88 -19.68 8.30
CA ALA A 171 -10.44 -20.37 7.14
C ALA A 171 -9.36 -20.89 6.18
N THR A 172 -8.31 -20.10 5.95
CA THR A 172 -7.16 -20.49 5.11
C THR A 172 -6.34 -21.59 5.75
N LEU A 173 -6.12 -21.50 7.06
CA LEU A 173 -5.44 -22.51 7.86
C LEU A 173 -6.20 -23.84 7.79
N GLY A 174 -7.53 -23.80 7.86
CA GLY A 174 -8.41 -24.97 7.74
C GLY A 174 -8.24 -25.79 6.45
N ARG A 175 -7.66 -25.20 5.39
CA ARG A 175 -7.34 -25.93 4.16
C ARG A 175 -6.08 -26.79 4.28
N ARG A 176 -5.17 -26.44 5.20
CA ARG A 176 -3.92 -27.17 5.47
C ARG A 176 -4.02 -28.04 6.72
N LEU A 177 -4.90 -27.65 7.64
CA LEU A 177 -5.14 -28.26 8.92
C LEU A 177 -6.63 -28.62 8.99
N PRO A 178 -7.02 -29.86 8.69
CA PRO A 178 -8.41 -30.30 8.86
C PRO A 178 -8.82 -30.07 10.32
N MET A 179 -9.85 -29.25 10.54
CA MET A 179 -10.38 -28.91 11.85
C MET A 179 -11.85 -29.30 11.93
N THR A 180 -12.28 -29.81 13.09
CA THR A 180 -13.70 -29.90 13.40
C THR A 180 -14.31 -28.48 13.52
N GLN A 181 -15.63 -28.38 13.51
CA GLN A 181 -16.31 -27.10 13.72
C GLN A 181 -15.95 -26.50 15.09
N VAL A 182 -15.98 -27.32 16.15
CA VAL A 182 -15.65 -26.90 17.53
C VAL A 182 -14.22 -26.36 17.60
N GLN A 183 -13.24 -27.07 17.04
CA GLN A 183 -11.84 -26.62 17.05
C GLN A 183 -11.65 -25.26 16.37
N ARG A 184 -12.35 -25.05 15.25
CA ARG A 184 -12.28 -23.80 14.49
C ARG A 184 -12.89 -22.64 15.26
N GLU A 185 -14.06 -22.85 15.85
CA GLU A 185 -14.75 -21.84 16.65
C GLU A 185 -13.92 -21.47 17.89
N THR A 186 -13.37 -22.46 18.61
CA THR A 186 -12.51 -22.19 19.77
C THR A 186 -11.22 -21.48 19.39
N LEU A 187 -10.55 -21.86 18.30
CA LEU A 187 -9.36 -21.14 17.83
C LEU A 187 -9.70 -19.68 17.47
N MET A 188 -10.82 -19.46 16.78
CA MET A 188 -11.26 -18.13 16.39
C MET A 188 -11.57 -17.25 17.61
N GLU A 189 -12.26 -17.79 18.62
CA GLU A 189 -12.54 -17.10 19.87
C GLU A 189 -11.25 -16.70 20.61
N ILE A 190 -10.30 -17.63 20.74
CA ILE A 190 -9.00 -17.34 21.38
C ILE A 190 -8.26 -16.27 20.58
N ALA A 191 -8.19 -16.39 19.26
CA ALA A 191 -7.50 -15.42 18.42
C ALA A 191 -8.13 -14.02 18.52
N MET A 192 -9.46 -13.90 18.38
CA MET A 192 -10.17 -12.61 18.49
C MET A 192 -10.07 -11.98 19.88
N THR A 193 -9.90 -12.78 20.93
CA THR A 193 -9.78 -12.29 22.30
C THR A 193 -8.38 -11.78 22.61
N ASN A 194 -7.34 -12.44 22.08
CA ASN A 194 -5.96 -12.20 22.48
C ASN A 194 -5.16 -11.41 21.44
N ILE A 195 -5.62 -11.33 20.20
CA ILE A 195 -4.89 -10.70 19.09
C ILE A 195 -5.60 -9.43 18.67
N THR A 196 -4.88 -8.32 18.65
CA THR A 196 -5.32 -7.05 18.04
C THR A 196 -4.29 -6.64 17.01
N LEU A 197 -4.70 -6.49 15.75
CA LEU A 197 -3.80 -6.03 14.69
C LEU A 197 -3.83 -4.50 14.64
N PRO A 198 -2.67 -3.81 14.77
CA PRO A 198 -2.62 -2.36 14.65
C PRO A 198 -3.07 -1.87 13.26
N ASP A 199 -2.62 -2.57 12.21
CA ASP A 199 -3.04 -2.35 10.82
C ASP A 199 -3.43 -3.70 10.17
N PRO A 200 -4.71 -4.09 10.24
CA PRO A 200 -5.21 -5.33 9.64
C PRO A 200 -5.22 -5.30 8.10
N THR A 201 -5.01 -4.15 7.48
CA THR A 201 -4.97 -4.00 6.01
C THR A 201 -3.56 -4.07 5.43
N HIS A 202 -2.54 -4.08 6.29
CA HIS A 202 -1.16 -4.15 5.88
C HIS A 202 -0.85 -5.45 5.11
N GLN A 203 -0.01 -5.39 4.08
CA GLN A 203 0.37 -6.55 3.28
C GLN A 203 1.04 -7.68 4.09
N TYR A 204 1.65 -7.34 5.24
CA TYR A 204 2.25 -8.30 6.17
C TYR A 204 1.35 -8.67 7.36
N ALA A 205 0.09 -8.23 7.40
CA ALA A 205 -0.86 -8.54 8.48
C ALA A 205 -1.00 -10.05 8.72
N GLN A 206 -0.92 -10.86 7.65
CA GLN A 206 -0.94 -12.31 7.77
C GLN A 206 0.27 -12.87 8.55
N TYR A 207 1.46 -12.32 8.35
CA TYR A 207 2.66 -12.75 9.08
C TYR A 207 2.62 -12.29 10.53
N LEU A 208 2.07 -11.09 10.78
CA LEU A 208 1.82 -10.62 12.15
C LEU A 208 0.85 -11.58 12.86
N LEU A 209 -0.25 -11.98 12.22
CA LEU A 209 -1.17 -12.98 12.79
C LEU A 209 -0.48 -14.31 13.12
N MET A 210 0.41 -14.81 12.25
CA MET A 210 1.17 -16.03 12.53
C MET A 210 2.09 -15.89 13.74
N TYR A 211 2.72 -14.72 13.89
CA TYR A 211 3.55 -14.38 15.05
C TYR A 211 2.70 -14.31 16.33
N GLU A 212 1.62 -13.54 16.33
CA GLU A 212 0.72 -13.40 17.48
C GLU A 212 0.11 -14.74 17.91
N LEU A 213 -0.25 -15.60 16.95
CA LEU A 213 -0.71 -16.96 17.24
C LEU A 213 0.36 -17.83 17.92
N SER A 214 1.64 -17.57 17.66
CA SER A 214 2.75 -18.29 18.32
C SER A 214 2.97 -17.84 19.77
N GLU A 215 2.55 -16.62 20.11
CA GLU A 215 2.63 -16.06 21.45
C GLU A 215 1.40 -16.42 22.33
N LEU A 216 0.36 -17.01 21.73
CA LEU A 216 -0.81 -17.47 22.48
C LEU A 216 -0.46 -18.56 23.52
N PRO A 217 -1.28 -18.71 24.58
CA PRO A 217 -1.08 -19.74 25.60
C PRO A 217 -1.06 -21.16 25.01
N GLN A 218 0.14 -21.73 24.84
CA GLN A 218 0.35 -23.00 24.14
C GLN A 218 -0.40 -24.18 24.78
N GLY A 219 -0.61 -24.14 26.10
CA GLY A 219 -1.42 -25.13 26.82
C GLY A 219 -2.86 -25.20 26.32
N LYS A 220 -3.51 -24.04 26.16
CA LYS A 220 -4.90 -23.96 25.66
C LYS A 220 -5.02 -24.47 24.22
N LEU A 221 -4.00 -24.23 23.39
CA LEU A 221 -4.02 -24.69 22.00
C LEU A 221 -3.83 -26.20 21.88
N LYS A 222 -3.02 -26.82 22.76
CA LYS A 222 -2.88 -28.29 22.83
C LYS A 222 -4.13 -29.00 23.31
N GLU A 223 -5.00 -28.34 24.09
CA GLU A 223 -6.29 -28.90 24.50
C GLU A 223 -7.30 -28.95 23.34
N ILE A 224 -7.11 -28.10 22.32
CA ILE A 224 -8.01 -28.00 21.16
C ILE A 224 -7.60 -28.98 20.06
N PHE A 225 -6.29 -29.10 19.81
CA PHE A 225 -5.74 -29.84 18.69
C PHE A 225 -5.12 -31.16 19.13
N ASP A 226 -5.32 -32.21 18.34
CA ASP A 226 -4.52 -33.43 18.51
C ASP A 226 -3.04 -33.15 18.19
N GLU A 227 -2.16 -34.10 18.53
CA GLU A 227 -0.72 -33.93 18.35
C GLU A 227 -0.34 -33.66 16.87
N THR A 228 -1.00 -34.32 15.91
CA THR A 228 -0.70 -34.15 14.48
C THR A 228 -1.10 -32.77 13.98
N GLN A 229 -2.29 -32.33 14.39
CA GLN A 229 -2.82 -31.00 14.14
C GLN A 229 -1.92 -29.92 14.76
N TYR A 230 -1.52 -30.12 16.02
CA TYR A 230 -0.67 -29.19 16.76
C TYR A 230 0.73 -29.06 16.12
N GLN A 231 1.34 -30.15 15.66
CA GLN A 231 2.62 -30.09 14.94
C GLN A 231 2.50 -29.35 13.60
N THR A 232 1.37 -29.46 12.92
CA THR A 232 1.11 -28.69 11.69
C THR A 232 0.96 -27.20 12.01
N LEU A 233 0.25 -26.87 13.08
CA LEU A 233 0.09 -25.51 13.58
C LEU A 233 1.44 -24.90 14.00
N LYS A 234 2.32 -25.68 14.62
CA LYS A 234 3.68 -25.26 15.01
C LYS A 234 4.53 -24.82 13.81
N LYS A 235 4.35 -25.42 12.63
CA LYS A 235 5.05 -24.98 11.41
C LYS A 235 4.63 -23.56 11.00
N VAL A 236 3.36 -23.21 11.21
CA VAL A 236 2.85 -21.85 10.98
C VAL A 236 3.46 -20.87 11.99
N TYR A 237 3.61 -21.27 13.24
CA TYR A 237 4.31 -20.47 14.26
C TYR A 237 5.76 -20.19 13.89
N THR A 238 6.50 -21.22 13.50
CA THR A 238 7.91 -21.07 13.10
C THR A 238 8.04 -20.08 11.95
N GLN A 239 7.09 -20.07 11.00
CA GLN A 239 7.07 -19.09 9.92
C GLN A 239 6.84 -17.65 10.45
N GLY A 240 5.88 -17.45 11.36
CA GLY A 240 5.65 -16.16 12.02
C GLY A 240 6.86 -15.66 12.82
N LEU A 241 7.45 -16.54 13.63
CA LEU A 241 8.65 -16.23 14.42
C LEU A 241 9.85 -15.86 13.53
N GLY A 242 10.03 -16.55 12.41
CA GLY A 242 11.06 -16.21 11.42
C GLY A 242 10.91 -14.81 10.83
N MET A 243 9.70 -14.24 10.88
CA MET A 243 9.40 -12.88 10.39
C MET A 243 9.49 -11.81 11.47
N LYS A 244 9.71 -12.15 12.75
CA LYS A 244 9.72 -11.20 13.88
C LYS A 244 10.61 -9.98 13.65
N ALA A 245 11.87 -10.20 13.24
CA ALA A 245 12.82 -9.13 12.98
C ALA A 245 12.36 -8.20 11.83
N ASN A 246 11.73 -8.77 10.80
CA ASN A 246 11.20 -7.97 9.69
C ASN A 246 9.96 -7.17 10.14
N LEU A 247 9.06 -7.77 10.92
CA LEU A 247 7.88 -7.12 11.46
C LEU A 247 8.25 -5.93 12.37
N LYS A 248 9.28 -6.07 13.22
CA LYS A 248 9.85 -4.95 14.00
C LYS A 248 10.38 -3.83 13.11
N ARG A 249 11.20 -4.16 12.10
CA ARG A 249 11.74 -3.18 11.14
C ARG A 249 10.65 -2.42 10.37
N MET A 250 9.48 -3.03 10.18
CA MET A 250 8.33 -2.40 9.53
C MET A 250 7.42 -1.63 10.51
N GLY A 251 7.76 -1.56 11.79
CA GLY A 251 6.96 -0.88 12.82
C GLY A 251 5.65 -1.59 13.16
N MET A 252 5.52 -2.88 12.84
CA MET A 252 4.32 -3.66 13.16
C MET A 252 4.40 -4.34 14.53
N LEU A 253 5.60 -4.45 15.08
CA LEU A 253 5.88 -4.94 16.42
C LEU A 253 6.76 -3.92 17.13
N ASP A 254 6.54 -3.75 18.44
CA ASP A 254 7.35 -2.85 19.25
C ASP A 254 8.77 -3.39 19.45
N ASP A 255 9.72 -2.47 19.55
CA ASP A 255 11.12 -2.74 19.92
C ASP A 255 11.23 -2.97 21.43
N GLU A 256 10.64 -4.05 21.94
CA GLU A 256 11.00 -4.58 23.26
C GLU A 256 12.47 -5.01 23.30
#